data_AF-A0A4Y2K6F0-F1
#
_entry.id   AF-A0A4Y2K6F0-F1
#
_cell.length_a   1.000
_cell.length_b   1.000
_cell.length_c   1.000
_cell.angle_alpha   90.00
_cell.angle_beta   90.00
_cell.angle_gamma   90.00
#
_symmetry.space_group_name_H-M   'P 1'
#
loop_
_entity.id
_entity.type
_entity.pdbx_description
1 polymer ?
#
loop_
_entity_poly.entity_id
_entity_poly.type
_entity_poly.pdbx_seq_one_letter_code
_entity_poly.pdbx_strand_id
1 'polypeptide(L)'
;MSATMSQENFLSNDKNKQRLINMLCVKVKKEGFVGKKAREGADYLIIKSALEIEKSSQFIVVADEDIDLLVIMTTSFNFENIFFLKPGKGKAGDALYFEATLSIVSHNKGQYFVSSCVQWLRYHICSFQVGEENIYECSEQY
;
A
#
# COMPACT_ATOMS: atom_id res chain seq x y z
N MET A 1 -26.34 17.28 -6.44
CA MET A 1 -26.55 15.82 -6.64
C MET A 1 -26.48 15.18 -5.26
N SER A 2 -27.51 14.44 -4.85
CA SER A 2 -27.48 13.65 -3.61
C SER A 2 -27.16 12.21 -3.98
N ALA A 3 -26.27 11.56 -3.22
CA ALA A 3 -25.99 10.15 -3.41
C ALA A 3 -27.24 9.34 -3.05
N THR A 4 -27.72 8.50 -3.96
CA THR A 4 -28.91 7.66 -3.76
C THR A 4 -28.62 6.40 -2.93
N MET A 5 -27.36 6.12 -2.64
CA MET A 5 -26.90 4.97 -1.85
C MET A 5 -25.65 5.33 -1.04
N SER A 6 -25.42 4.62 0.06
CA SER A 6 -24.20 4.75 0.87
C SER A 6 -22.98 4.14 0.16
N GLN A 7 -21.79 4.57 0.55
CA GLN A 7 -20.52 4.02 0.04
C GLN A 7 -20.41 2.52 0.30
N GLU A 8 -20.75 2.06 1.50
CA GLU A 8 -20.73 0.64 1.88
C GLU A 8 -21.63 -0.19 0.97
N ASN A 9 -22.84 0.29 0.68
CA ASN A 9 -23.77 -0.39 -0.22
C ASN A 9 -23.30 -0.37 -1.68
N PHE A 10 -22.62 0.70 -2.10
CA PHE A 10 -22.05 0.76 -3.44
C PHE A 10 -20.88 -0.22 -3.59
N LEU A 11 -19.96 -0.24 -2.61
CA LEU A 11 -18.75 -1.07 -2.61
C LEU A 11 -19.00 -2.53 -2.25
N SER A 12 -20.13 -2.88 -1.63
CA SER A 12 -20.48 -4.29 -1.41
C SER A 12 -20.80 -5.04 -2.72
N ASN A 13 -21.18 -4.32 -3.78
CA ASN A 13 -21.47 -4.90 -5.09
C ASN A 13 -20.20 -5.05 -5.94
N ASP A 14 -19.87 -6.28 -6.35
CA ASP A 14 -18.67 -6.56 -7.14
C ASP A 14 -18.66 -5.88 -8.51
N LYS A 15 -19.81 -5.79 -9.19
CA LYS A 15 -19.87 -5.10 -10.50
C LYS A 15 -19.58 -3.61 -10.35
N ASN A 16 -20.05 -2.99 -9.26
CA ASN A 16 -19.78 -1.59 -8.97
C ASN A 16 -18.29 -1.36 -8.63
N LYS A 17 -17.70 -2.21 -7.78
CA LYS A 17 -16.25 -2.19 -7.49
C LYS A 17 -15.42 -2.28 -8.77
N GLN A 18 -15.71 -3.26 -9.62
CA GLN A 18 -14.97 -3.46 -10.87
C GLN A 18 -15.09 -2.26 -11.82
N ARG A 19 -16.30 -1.69 -11.96
CA ARG A 19 -16.52 -0.49 -12.77
C ARG A 19 -15.76 0.72 -12.22
N LEU A 20 -15.77 0.92 -10.91
CA LEU A 20 -15.03 1.99 -10.24
C LEU A 20 -13.53 1.84 -10.47
N ILE A 21 -12.98 0.65 -10.25
CA ILE A 21 -11.56 0.35 -10.47
C ILE A 21 -11.17 0.63 -11.92
N ASN A 22 -11.94 0.12 -12.90
CA ASN A 22 -11.63 0.32 -14.31
C ASN A 22 -11.66 1.80 -14.71
N MET A 23 -12.65 2.57 -14.22
CA MET A 23 -12.74 4.01 -14.45
C MET A 23 -11.54 4.75 -13.87
N LEU A 24 -11.13 4.41 -12.65
CA LEU A 24 -9.94 4.99 -12.02
C LEU A 24 -8.68 4.64 -12.80
N CYS A 25 -8.49 3.38 -13.22
CA CYS A 25 -7.35 2.96 -14.02
C CYS A 25 -7.24 3.74 -15.34
N VAL A 26 -8.36 3.93 -16.06
CA VAL A 26 -8.40 4.72 -17.30
C VAL A 26 -7.97 6.17 -17.01
N LYS A 27 -8.46 6.76 -15.93
CA LYS A 27 -8.17 8.15 -15.59
C LYS A 27 -6.71 8.35 -15.17
N VAL A 28 -6.20 7.47 -14.31
CA VAL A 28 -4.79 7.48 -13.86
C VAL A 28 -3.83 7.34 -15.05
N LYS A 29 -4.14 6.42 -15.98
CA LYS A 29 -3.37 6.27 -17.23
C LYS A 29 -3.41 7.50 -18.12
N LYS A 30 -4.58 8.14 -18.23
CA LYS A 30 -4.74 9.37 -19.03
C LYS A 30 -3.85 10.51 -18.50
N GLU A 31 -3.63 10.56 -17.20
CA GLU A 31 -2.71 11.50 -16.56
C GLU A 31 -1.22 11.07 -16.64
N GLY A 32 -0.91 9.98 -17.37
CA GLY A 32 0.45 9.51 -17.60
C GLY A 32 1.01 8.59 -16.51
N PHE A 33 0.21 8.20 -15.52
CA PHE A 33 0.64 7.31 -14.46
C PHE A 33 0.46 5.83 -14.83
N VAL A 34 1.37 4.99 -14.35
CA VAL A 34 1.26 3.53 -14.47
C VAL A 34 0.43 2.98 -13.31
N GLY A 35 -0.71 2.37 -13.62
CA GLY A 35 -1.57 1.71 -12.63
C GLY A 35 -1.45 0.19 -12.71
N LYS A 36 -1.13 -0.45 -11.57
CA LYS A 36 -1.21 -1.91 -11.38
C LYS A 36 -2.43 -2.27 -10.54
N LYS A 37 -3.07 -3.41 -10.80
CA LYS A 37 -4.23 -3.89 -10.04
C LYS A 37 -3.84 -5.11 -9.19
N ALA A 38 -4.16 -5.06 -7.90
CA ALA A 38 -3.99 -6.19 -7.00
C ALA A 38 -5.16 -7.18 -7.12
N ARG A 39 -4.86 -8.48 -7.02
CA ARG A 39 -5.87 -9.55 -7.03
C ARG A 39 -6.48 -9.79 -5.65
N GLU A 40 -5.67 -9.78 -4.60
CA GLU A 40 -6.08 -10.12 -3.23
C GLU A 40 -5.72 -9.04 -2.21
N GLY A 41 -4.52 -8.43 -2.29
CA GLY A 41 -4.09 -7.35 -1.41
C GLY A 41 -3.19 -6.33 -2.12
N ALA A 42 -3.42 -5.04 -1.87
CA ALA A 42 -2.65 -3.96 -2.47
C ALA A 42 -1.29 -3.76 -1.81
N ASP A 43 -1.21 -3.93 -0.49
CA ASP A 43 -0.01 -3.65 0.32
C ASP A 43 1.22 -4.39 -0.19
N TYR A 44 1.06 -5.70 -0.45
CA TYR A 44 2.12 -6.52 -1.03
C TYR A 44 2.57 -6.00 -2.40
N LEU A 45 1.62 -5.70 -3.28
CA LEU A 45 1.92 -5.26 -4.64
C LEU A 45 2.62 -3.90 -4.64
N ILE A 46 2.26 -3.01 -3.70
CA ILE A 46 2.88 -1.71 -3.51
C ILE A 46 4.33 -1.89 -3.08
N ILE A 47 4.59 -2.70 -2.04
CA ILE A 47 5.95 -2.92 -1.53
C ILE A 47 6.82 -3.65 -2.56
N LYS A 48 6.30 -4.68 -3.22
CA LYS A 48 7.01 -5.39 -4.29
C LYS A 48 7.37 -4.46 -5.45
N SER A 49 6.42 -3.63 -5.89
CA SER A 49 6.68 -2.66 -6.95
C SER A 49 7.72 -1.63 -6.53
N ALA A 50 7.68 -1.17 -5.27
CA ALA A 50 8.70 -0.26 -4.74
C ALA A 50 10.09 -0.93 -4.80
N LEU A 51 10.25 -2.17 -4.35
CA LEU A 51 11.52 -2.89 -4.42
C LEU A 51 12.02 -3.15 -5.85
N GLU A 52 11.12 -3.42 -6.79
CA GLU A 52 11.48 -3.57 -8.20
C GLU A 52 12.01 -2.26 -8.79
N ILE A 53 11.37 -1.14 -8.47
CA ILE A 53 11.77 0.19 -8.94
C ILE A 53 13.05 0.65 -8.23
N GLU A 54 13.27 0.23 -6.97
CA GLU A 54 14.38 0.69 -6.12
C GLU A 54 15.72 0.31 -6.74
N LYS A 55 15.81 -0.88 -7.32
CA LYS A 55 16.99 -1.36 -8.06
C LYS A 55 17.43 -0.45 -9.21
N SER A 56 16.53 0.40 -9.70
CA SER A 56 16.76 1.30 -10.83
C SER A 56 16.64 2.79 -10.48
N SER A 57 16.38 3.10 -9.20
CA SER A 57 16.06 4.46 -8.75
C SER A 57 16.92 4.85 -7.54
N GLN A 58 17.25 6.13 -7.43
CA GLN A 58 18.05 6.61 -6.30
C GLN A 58 17.27 6.62 -4.98
N PHE A 59 15.96 6.89 -5.04
CA PHE A 59 15.06 6.86 -3.89
C PHE A 59 13.63 6.59 -4.35
N ILE A 60 12.81 6.04 -3.46
CA ILE A 60 11.39 5.81 -3.70
C ILE A 60 10.58 6.35 -2.54
N VAL A 61 9.45 6.97 -2.86
CA VAL A 61 8.48 7.39 -1.86
C VAL A 61 7.22 6.53 -2.02
N VAL A 62 6.88 5.83 -0.96
CA VAL A 62 5.62 5.10 -0.82
C VAL A 62 4.69 5.95 0.03
N ALA A 63 3.52 6.32 -0.50
CA ALA A 63 2.58 7.16 0.20
C ALA A 63 1.32 6.39 0.59
N ASP A 64 0.95 6.43 1.88
CA ASP A 64 -0.27 5.83 2.40
C ASP A 64 -0.79 6.61 3.62
N GLU A 65 -2.12 6.68 3.79
CA GLU A 65 -2.72 7.27 4.99
C GLU A 65 -2.55 6.33 6.19
N ASP A 66 -2.48 5.02 6.00
CA ASP A 66 -2.37 4.03 7.09
C ASP A 66 -0.92 3.63 7.37
N ILE A 67 -0.61 3.29 8.64
CA ILE A 67 0.76 2.91 9.04
C ILE A 67 1.07 1.42 8.79
N ASP A 68 0.07 0.65 8.36
CA ASP A 68 0.15 -0.78 8.13
C ASP A 68 1.25 -1.12 7.12
N LEU A 69 1.37 -0.31 6.06
CA LEU A 69 2.40 -0.45 5.04
C LEU A 69 3.80 -0.16 5.58
N LEU A 70 3.93 0.83 6.47
CA LEU A 70 5.18 1.14 7.16
C LEU A 70 5.62 -0.04 8.04
N VAL A 71 4.69 -0.66 8.76
CA VAL A 71 4.98 -1.83 9.59
C VAL A 71 5.48 -2.98 8.72
N ILE A 72 4.78 -3.31 7.62
CA ILE A 72 5.21 -4.37 6.70
C ILE A 72 6.62 -4.08 6.17
N MET A 73 6.88 -2.85 5.75
CA MET A 73 8.23 -2.46 5.29
C MET A 73 9.29 -2.71 6.37
N THR A 74 9.11 -2.22 7.59
CA THR A 74 10.14 -2.41 8.64
C THR A 74 10.42 -3.88 9.01
N THR A 75 9.45 -4.77 8.80
CA THR A 75 9.59 -6.19 9.18
C THR A 75 10.10 -7.09 8.07
N SER A 76 9.95 -6.69 6.81
CA SER A 76 10.11 -7.62 5.69
C SER A 76 11.35 -7.36 4.83
N PHE A 77 11.91 -6.13 4.80
CA PHE A 77 13.05 -5.85 3.93
C PHE A 77 13.95 -4.73 4.47
N ASN A 78 15.18 -4.68 3.95
CA ASN A 78 16.07 -3.55 4.17
C ASN A 78 15.70 -2.44 3.17
N PHE A 79 15.32 -1.27 3.67
CA PHE A 79 14.69 -0.19 2.90
C PHE A 79 15.50 1.10 2.97
N GLU A 80 16.83 1.03 2.84
CA GLU A 80 17.73 2.18 2.94
C GLU A 80 17.32 3.33 1.99
N ASN A 81 16.79 2.99 0.80
CA ASN A 81 16.40 3.95 -0.23
C ASN A 81 14.88 4.14 -0.39
N ILE A 82 14.07 3.57 0.50
CA ILE A 82 12.60 3.69 0.43
C ILE A 82 12.08 4.50 1.61
N PHE A 83 11.35 5.56 1.29
CA PHE A 83 10.75 6.50 2.23
C PHE A 83 9.25 6.29 2.28
N PHE A 84 8.68 6.34 3.49
CA PHE A 84 7.23 6.30 3.67
C PHE A 84 6.69 7.70 3.95
N LEU A 85 5.78 8.16 3.11
CA LEU A 85 5.07 9.42 3.28
C LEU A 85 3.66 9.14 3.81
N LYS A 86 3.36 9.62 5.00
CA LYS A 86 1.99 9.68 5.51
C LYS A 86 1.42 11.08 5.22
N PRO A 87 0.47 11.20 4.28
CA PRO A 87 -0.17 12.48 4.01
C PRO A 87 -0.90 13.00 5.26
N GLY A 88 -0.78 14.30 5.51
CA GLY A 88 -1.43 14.96 6.62
C GLY A 88 -2.95 14.99 6.45
N LYS A 89 -3.69 14.93 7.58
CA LYS A 89 -5.14 15.08 7.59
C LYS A 89 -5.54 16.44 8.18
N GLY A 90 -6.37 17.18 7.45
CA GLY A 90 -6.87 18.47 7.88
C GLY A 90 -5.77 19.53 8.00
N LYS A 91 -5.47 19.95 9.24
CA LYS A 91 -4.42 20.96 9.51
C LYS A 91 -3.04 20.34 9.81
N ALA A 92 -2.96 19.02 9.97
CA ALA A 92 -1.70 18.34 10.16
C ALA A 92 -0.93 18.33 8.82
N GLY A 93 0.38 18.61 8.87
CA GLY A 93 1.26 18.46 7.72
C GLY A 93 1.60 16.99 7.45
N ASP A 94 2.23 16.75 6.30
CA ASP A 94 2.71 15.43 5.92
C ASP A 94 3.86 14.97 6.83
N ALA A 95 3.93 13.67 7.07
CA ALA A 95 5.01 13.04 7.84
C ALA A 95 5.81 12.07 6.97
N LEU A 96 7.13 12.21 6.96
CA LEU A 96 8.05 11.34 6.22
C LEU A 96 8.82 10.45 7.19
N TYR A 97 8.84 9.15 6.93
CA TYR A 97 9.52 8.14 7.72
C TYR A 97 10.58 7.42 6.87
N PHE A 98 11.73 7.15 7.48
CA PHE A 98 12.83 6.39 6.88
C PHE A 98 13.57 5.60 7.96
N GLU A 99 14.48 4.72 7.56
CA GLU A 99 15.15 3.76 8.46
C GLU A 99 15.71 4.41 9.74
N ALA A 100 16.43 5.52 9.63
CA ALA A 100 17.05 6.17 10.79
C ALA A 100 16.07 6.87 11.73
N THR A 101 14.85 7.20 11.28
CA THR A 101 13.80 7.74 12.16
C THR A 101 13.10 6.63 12.98
N LEU A 102 13.08 5.40 12.46
CA LEU A 102 12.52 4.22 13.13
C LEU A 102 13.47 3.60 14.16
N SER A 103 14.78 3.74 13.98
CA SER A 103 15.78 3.24 14.92
C SER A 103 15.72 3.95 16.29
N ILE A 104 15.27 5.20 16.33
CA ILE A 104 15.07 5.97 17.58
C ILE A 104 13.96 5.38 18.45
N VAL A 105 12.92 4.79 17.85
CA VAL A 105 11.81 4.12 18.56
C VAL A 105 12.23 2.74 19.07
N SER A 106 13.21 2.11 18.42
CA SER A 106 13.68 0.75 18.72
C SER A 106 14.47 0.62 20.03
N HIS A 107 14.84 1.74 20.67
CA HIS A 107 15.48 1.74 22.00
C HIS A 107 14.50 1.51 23.16
N ASN A 108 13.18 1.57 22.92
CA ASN A 108 12.15 1.25 23.90
C ASN A 108 11.27 0.10 23.39
N LYS A 109 11.83 -1.13 23.36
CA LYS A 109 11.07 -2.35 23.03
C LYS A 109 10.05 -2.69 24.12
N GLY A 110 8.90 -2.02 24.08
CA GLY A 110 7.72 -2.37 24.88
C GLY A 110 7.09 -3.66 24.33
N GLN A 111 7.05 -4.70 25.16
CA GLN A 111 6.56 -6.05 24.87
C GLN A 111 5.11 -6.15 24.33
N TYR A 112 4.36 -5.05 24.30
CA TYR A 112 2.96 -5.01 23.85
C TYR A 112 2.79 -4.83 22.32
N PHE A 113 3.78 -4.27 21.61
CA PHE A 113 3.68 -4.07 20.16
C PHE A 113 3.80 -5.38 19.35
N VAL A 114 4.46 -6.38 19.93
CA VAL A 114 4.86 -7.61 19.22
C VAL A 114 3.70 -8.59 19.04
N SER A 115 2.72 -8.66 19.94
CA SER A 115 1.67 -9.71 19.88
C SER A 115 0.62 -9.44 18.79
N SER A 116 0.05 -8.23 18.74
CA SER A 116 -0.94 -7.86 17.70
C SER A 116 -0.30 -7.77 16.32
N CYS A 117 0.92 -7.23 16.24
CA CYS A 117 1.70 -7.24 15.00
C CYS A 117 2.01 -8.67 14.57
N VAL A 118 2.39 -9.60 15.45
CA VAL A 118 2.70 -10.99 15.04
C VAL A 118 1.47 -11.72 14.48
N GLN A 119 0.25 -11.52 15.01
CA GLN A 119 -0.95 -12.16 14.44
C GLN A 119 -1.35 -11.51 13.10
N TRP A 120 -1.28 -10.18 13.01
CA TRP A 120 -1.59 -9.41 11.80
C TRP A 120 -0.54 -9.66 10.70
N LEU A 121 0.75 -9.61 11.05
CA LEU A 121 1.88 -10.00 10.21
C LEU A 121 1.78 -11.47 9.82
N ARG A 122 1.35 -12.40 10.68
CA ARG A 122 1.21 -13.81 10.28
C ARG A 122 0.11 -14.00 9.22
N TYR A 123 -1.00 -13.27 9.32
CA TYR A 123 -2.04 -13.29 8.28
C TYR A 123 -1.55 -12.63 6.97
N HIS A 124 -0.92 -11.46 7.06
CA HIS A 124 -0.41 -10.72 5.90
C HIS A 124 0.84 -11.35 5.26
N ILE A 125 1.76 -11.95 6.02
CA ILE A 125 2.94 -12.69 5.54
C ILE A 125 2.53 -14.04 4.92
N CYS A 126 1.55 -14.76 5.49
CA CYS A 126 1.03 -15.96 4.83
C CYS A 126 0.33 -15.60 3.51
N SER A 127 -0.37 -14.46 3.46
CA SER A 127 -0.95 -13.93 2.22
C SER A 127 0.13 -13.41 1.24
N PHE A 128 1.26 -12.91 1.76
CA PHE A 128 2.44 -12.49 0.99
C PHE A 128 3.08 -13.66 0.23
N GLN A 129 3.17 -14.86 0.83
CA GLN A 129 3.67 -16.06 0.16
C GLN A 129 2.71 -16.57 -0.92
N VAL A 130 1.40 -16.43 -0.72
CA VAL A 130 0.38 -16.83 -1.70
C VAL A 130 0.25 -15.83 -2.87
N GLY A 131 0.50 -14.54 -2.62
CA GLY A 131 0.45 -13.47 -3.62
C GLY A 131 1.60 -13.46 -4.65
N GLU A 132 2.59 -14.34 -4.53
CA GLU A 132 3.72 -14.43 -5.48
C GLU A 132 3.29 -14.82 -6.91
N GLU A 133 2.16 -15.50 -7.08
CA GLU A 133 1.86 -16.21 -8.34
C GLU A 133 1.05 -15.45 -9.40
N ASN A 134 0.43 -14.28 -9.16
CA ASN A 134 -0.45 -13.68 -10.19
C ASN A 134 -0.52 -12.14 -10.20
N ILE A 135 0.23 -11.51 -11.11
CA ILE A 135 0.17 -10.08 -11.43
C ILE A 135 -0.36 -9.93 -12.86
N TYR A 136 -1.34 -9.05 -13.06
CA TYR A 136 -1.80 -8.66 -14.39
C TYR A 136 -1.59 -7.17 -14.59
N GLU A 137 -0.89 -6.82 -15.67
CA GLU A 137 -0.90 -5.46 -16.17
C GLU A 137 -2.31 -5.14 -16.65
N CYS A 138 -2.77 -3.92 -16.43
CA CYS A 138 -4.08 -3.49 -16.89
C CYS A 138 -4.01 -3.39 -18.43
N SER A 139 -4.20 -4.50 -19.15
CA SER A 139 -4.09 -4.56 -20.61
C SER A 139 -5.38 -4.12 -21.31
N GLU A 140 -5.25 -3.67 -22.55
CA GLU A 140 -6.37 -3.26 -23.40
C GLU A 140 -7.34 -4.43 -23.59
N GLN A 141 -8.56 -4.29 -23.08
CA GLN A 141 -9.71 -5.01 -23.61
C GLN A 141 -10.55 -3.98 -24.36
N TYR A 142 -10.43 -4.02 -25.69
CA TYR A 142 -11.31 -3.31 -26.63
C TYR A 142 -12.78 -3.70 -26.42
#